data_AF-A0A2V8E3E2-F1
#
_entry.id   AF-A0A2V8E3E2-F1
#
_cell.length_a   1.000
_cell.length_b   1.000
_cell.length_c   1.000
_cell.angle_alpha   90.00
_cell.angle_beta   90.00
_cell.angle_gamma   90.00
#
_symmetry.space_group_name_H-M   'P 1'
#
loop_
_entity.id
_entity.type
_entity.pdbx_description
1 polymer ?
#
loop_
_entity_poly.entity_id
_entity_poly.type
_entity_poly.pdbx_seq_one_letter_code
_entity_poly.pdbx_strand_id
1 'polypeptide(L)'
;MVTSFQPHLHNRGKGQCMEAIVPPTMPDGTPITQGAPLARPITLSCIARWEFNWHLVYNYADDVAPILPAGTIIHVTTWHDNSTASKYNPNPRANVGYGQRTIDDMSFSWVSYYYLTDAEYKERVAAKKAAATQNQ
;
A
#
# COMPACT_ATOMS: atom_id res chain seq x y z
N MET A 1 -7.73 -10.54 0.34
CA MET A 1 -6.95 -10.31 1.57
C MET A 1 -5.50 -10.08 1.18
N VAL A 2 -4.88 -9.02 1.71
CA VAL A 2 -3.48 -8.69 1.44
C VAL A 2 -2.60 -9.40 2.46
N THR A 3 -1.55 -10.07 2.02
CA THR A 3 -0.65 -10.87 2.86
C THR A 3 0.73 -10.27 3.01
N SER A 4 1.19 -9.49 2.04
CA SER A 4 2.48 -8.81 2.15
C SER A 4 2.56 -7.51 1.35
N PHE A 5 3.53 -6.69 1.75
CA PHE A 5 3.96 -5.48 1.07
C PHE A 5 5.48 -5.46 1.03
N GLN A 6 6.07 -5.30 -0.15
CA GLN A 6 7.49 -5.02 -0.31
C GLN A 6 7.63 -3.75 -1.14
N PRO A 7 8.16 -2.66 -0.57
CA PRO A 7 8.51 -1.49 -1.35
C PRO A 7 9.70 -1.78 -2.25
N HIS A 8 9.68 -1.20 -3.45
CA HIS A 8 10.80 -1.25 -4.37
C HIS A 8 11.08 0.12 -4.97
N LEU A 9 12.23 0.69 -4.61
CA LEU A 9 12.72 1.97 -5.08
C LEU A 9 14.23 1.89 -5.34
N HIS A 10 14.75 2.67 -6.27
CA HIS A 10 16.19 2.82 -6.45
C HIS A 10 16.82 3.80 -5.44
N ASN A 11 18.07 4.22 -5.68
CA ASN A 11 18.90 5.01 -4.77
C ASN A 11 18.31 6.35 -4.32
N ARG A 12 17.41 6.96 -5.10
CA ARG A 12 16.76 8.22 -4.71
C ARG A 12 15.51 8.00 -3.86
N GLY A 13 15.08 6.76 -3.66
CA GLY A 13 13.94 6.43 -2.83
C GLY A 13 14.12 6.90 -1.40
N LYS A 14 13.08 7.53 -0.83
CA LYS A 14 13.06 8.03 0.55
C LYS A 14 12.03 7.29 1.40
N GLY A 15 10.90 6.96 0.81
CA GLY A 15 9.83 6.26 1.50
C GLY A 15 8.72 5.87 0.53
N GLN A 16 7.86 4.97 0.98
CA GLN A 16 6.72 4.51 0.21
C GLN A 16 5.60 4.07 1.14
N CYS A 17 4.37 4.47 0.82
CA CYS A 17 3.17 3.99 1.47
C CYS A 17 2.29 3.24 0.47
N MET A 18 1.63 2.18 0.95
CA MET A 18 0.53 1.50 0.28
C MET A 18 -0.78 1.82 1.00
N GLU A 19 -1.76 2.24 0.23
CA GLU A 19 -3.07 2.67 0.69
C GLU A 19 -4.18 1.90 -0.03
N ALA A 20 -5.33 1.74 0.63
CA ALA A 20 -6.55 1.26 0.04
C ALA A 20 -7.52 2.42 -0.18
N ILE A 21 -8.02 2.57 -1.40
CA ILE A 21 -9.15 3.44 -1.71
C ILE A 21 -10.36 2.54 -1.90
N VAL A 22 -11.20 2.50 -0.86
CA VAL A 22 -12.38 1.64 -0.82
C VAL A 22 -13.55 2.34 -1.52
N PRO A 23 -14.24 1.68 -2.47
CA PRO A 23 -15.40 2.27 -3.12
C PRO A 23 -16.52 2.50 -2.08
N PRO A 24 -17.21 3.63 -2.12
CA PRO A 24 -18.33 3.86 -1.22
C PRO A 24 -19.48 2.93 -1.58
N THR A 25 -20.04 2.27 -0.56
CA THR A 25 -21.18 1.37 -0.69
C THR A 25 -22.34 1.84 0.18
N MET A 26 -23.55 1.49 -0.24
CA MET A 26 -24.75 1.55 0.59
C MET A 26 -24.64 0.58 1.79
N PRO A 27 -25.51 0.67 2.81
CA PRO A 27 -25.52 -0.26 3.95
C PRO A 27 -25.70 -1.74 3.56
N ASP A 28 -26.35 -2.00 2.42
CA ASP A 28 -26.54 -3.35 1.86
C ASP A 28 -25.33 -3.86 1.04
N GLY A 29 -24.28 -3.06 0.92
CA GLY A 29 -23.05 -3.39 0.20
C GLY A 29 -23.07 -3.05 -1.29
N THR A 30 -24.16 -2.49 -1.82
CA THR A 30 -24.22 -2.08 -3.22
C THR A 30 -23.34 -0.85 -3.49
N PRO A 31 -22.56 -0.79 -4.60
CA PRO A 31 -21.73 0.37 -4.91
C PRO A 31 -22.56 1.64 -5.14
N ILE A 32 -22.11 2.77 -4.59
CA ILE A 32 -22.69 4.09 -4.88
C ILE A 32 -22.04 4.60 -6.17
N THR A 33 -22.80 4.65 -7.26
CA THR A 33 -22.29 5.00 -8.61
C THR A 33 -22.50 6.46 -9.00
N GLN A 34 -23.36 7.19 -8.30
CA GLN A 34 -23.66 8.60 -8.57
C GLN A 34 -23.79 9.38 -7.26
N GLY A 35 -23.23 10.59 -7.22
CA GLY A 35 -23.24 11.44 -6.02
C GLY A 35 -22.43 10.87 -4.85
N ALA A 36 -21.57 9.89 -5.12
CA ALA A 36 -20.74 9.25 -4.14
C ALA A 36 -19.81 10.27 -3.46
N PRO A 37 -19.61 10.19 -2.13
CA PRO A 37 -18.60 11.01 -1.48
C PRO A 37 -17.21 10.65 -2.01
N LEU A 38 -16.28 11.60 -1.97
CA LEU A 38 -14.88 11.33 -2.31
C LEU A 38 -14.34 10.23 -1.41
N ALA A 39 -13.88 9.14 -2.03
CA ALA A 39 -13.24 8.05 -1.31
C ALA A 39 -11.94 8.57 -0.68
N ARG A 40 -11.74 8.28 0.61
CA ARG A 40 -10.51 8.63 1.33
C ARG A 40 -9.55 7.45 1.30
N PRO A 41 -8.26 7.66 0.96
CA PRO A 41 -7.25 6.63 1.11
C PRO A 41 -7.11 6.20 2.58
N ILE A 42 -6.98 4.90 2.80
CA ILE A 42 -6.69 4.28 4.08
C ILE A 42 -5.29 3.69 4.00
N THR A 43 -4.36 4.21 4.79
CA THR A 43 -3.00 3.68 4.83
C THR A 43 -2.99 2.25 5.36
N LEU A 44 -2.40 1.31 4.61
CA LEU A 44 -2.24 -0.08 4.99
C LEU A 44 -0.84 -0.34 5.56
N SER A 45 0.17 0.15 4.85
CA SER A 45 1.59 0.05 5.25
C SER A 45 2.32 1.29 4.79
N CYS A 46 3.29 1.74 5.58
CA CYS A 46 4.17 2.80 5.14
C CYS A 46 5.57 2.68 5.72
N ILE A 47 6.56 2.94 4.87
CA ILE A 47 7.97 3.05 5.26
C ILE A 47 8.41 4.48 5.02
N ALA A 48 8.68 5.19 6.12
CA ALA A 48 9.15 6.56 6.09
C ALA A 48 10.66 6.69 5.83
N ARG A 49 11.42 5.61 5.99
CA ARG A 49 12.87 5.55 5.82
C ARG A 49 13.26 4.35 4.98
N TRP A 50 13.23 4.52 3.67
CA TRP A 50 13.71 3.54 2.71
C TRP A 50 15.24 3.54 2.66
N GLU A 51 15.84 2.36 2.58
CA GLU A 51 17.26 2.18 2.32
C GLU A 51 17.42 1.19 1.17
N PHE A 52 18.04 1.62 0.07
CA PHE A 52 18.16 0.82 -1.16
C PHE A 52 18.80 -0.55 -0.93
N ASN A 53 19.72 -0.67 0.03
CA ASN A 53 20.38 -1.95 0.30
C ASN A 53 19.48 -2.97 1.03
N TRP A 54 18.28 -2.58 1.47
CA TRP A 54 17.41 -3.37 2.35
C TRP A 54 16.05 -3.63 1.69
N HIS A 55 16.00 -4.67 0.86
CA HIS A 55 14.78 -5.13 0.20
C HIS A 55 14.08 -6.20 1.03
N LEU A 56 13.13 -5.78 1.87
CA LEU A 56 12.40 -6.68 2.76
C LEU A 56 10.96 -6.86 2.30
N VAL A 57 10.46 -8.09 2.39
CA VAL A 57 9.03 -8.37 2.35
C VAL A 57 8.47 -8.19 3.76
N TYR A 58 7.52 -7.27 3.93
CA TYR A 58 6.77 -7.11 5.16
C TYR A 58 5.51 -7.97 5.07
N ASN A 59 5.56 -9.13 5.74
CA ASN A 59 4.42 -10.03 5.84
C ASN A 59 3.50 -9.58 6.97
N TYR A 60 2.20 -9.50 6.71
CA TYR A 60 1.22 -9.26 7.76
C TYR A 60 1.02 -10.52 8.60
N ALA A 61 0.87 -10.38 9.90
CA ALA A 61 0.29 -11.42 10.73
C ALA A 61 -1.22 -11.54 10.42
N ASP A 62 -1.78 -12.74 10.60
CA ASP A 62 -3.13 -13.08 10.17
C ASP A 62 -4.22 -12.17 10.79
N ASP A 63 -4.01 -11.73 12.03
CA ASP A 63 -4.93 -10.89 12.80
C ASP A 63 -4.93 -9.42 12.35
N VAL A 64 -3.82 -8.93 11.80
CA VAL A 64 -3.68 -7.54 11.33
C VAL A 64 -3.78 -7.40 9.81
N ALA A 65 -3.75 -8.50 9.06
CA ALA A 65 -3.80 -8.49 7.61
C ALA A 65 -5.03 -7.70 7.06
N PRO A 66 -4.85 -6.85 6.02
CA PRO A 66 -5.95 -6.12 5.42
C PRO A 66 -6.96 -7.05 4.71
N ILE A 67 -8.22 -6.97 5.16
CA ILE A 67 -9.37 -7.59 4.50
C ILE A 67 -10.14 -6.45 3.83
N LEU A 68 -10.11 -6.43 2.50
CA LEU A 68 -10.62 -5.33 1.68
C LEU A 68 -11.81 -5.81 0.84
N PRO A 69 -12.89 -5.01 0.69
CA PRO A 69 -14.03 -5.38 -0.14
C PRO A 69 -13.65 -5.35 -1.63
N ALA A 70 -14.46 -6.02 -2.44
CA ALA A 70 -14.37 -5.98 -3.89
C ALA A 70 -14.44 -4.52 -4.41
N GLY A 71 -13.69 -4.24 -5.49
CA GLY A 71 -13.59 -2.90 -6.07
C GLY A 71 -12.62 -1.95 -5.35
N THR A 72 -11.96 -2.38 -4.27
CA THR A 72 -10.90 -1.59 -3.64
C THR A 72 -9.73 -1.36 -4.61
N ILE A 73 -9.27 -0.11 -4.71
CA ILE A 73 -8.07 0.27 -5.46
C ILE A 73 -6.88 0.30 -4.49
N ILE A 74 -5.81 -0.40 -4.84
CA ILE A 74 -4.52 -0.25 -4.14
C ILE A 74 -3.78 0.94 -4.76
N HIS A 75 -3.45 1.92 -3.92
CA HIS A 75 -2.75 3.13 -4.28
C HIS A 75 -1.37 3.14 -3.64
N VAL A 76 -0.32 3.38 -4.43
CA VAL A 76 1.06 3.44 -3.94
C VAL A 76 1.58 4.85 -4.13
N THR A 77 2.01 5.47 -3.03
CA THR A 77 2.68 6.76 -3.05
C THR A 77 4.14 6.56 -2.69
N THR A 78 5.03 7.08 -3.52
CA THR A 78 6.48 7.01 -3.32
C THR A 78 7.06 8.42 -3.23
N TRP A 79 8.03 8.60 -2.34
CA TRP A 79 8.80 9.83 -2.23
C TRP A 79 10.24 9.58 -2.63
N HIS A 80 10.81 10.52 -3.38
CA HIS A 80 12.20 10.55 -3.76
C HIS A 80 12.91 11.75 -3.13
N ASP A 81 14.18 11.60 -2.77
CA ASP A 81 15.05 12.67 -2.28
C ASP A 81 16.05 13.07 -3.36
N ASN A 82 15.72 14.16 -4.06
CA ASN A 82 16.60 14.75 -5.07
C ASN A 82 17.42 15.95 -4.53
N SER A 83 17.57 16.08 -3.21
CA SER A 83 18.37 17.16 -2.62
C SER A 83 19.87 16.94 -2.81
N THR A 84 20.65 18.03 -2.74
CA THR A 84 22.13 17.99 -2.77
C THR A 84 22.76 17.36 -1.54
N ALA A 85 22.00 17.19 -0.46
CA ALA A 85 22.45 16.56 0.78
C ALA A 85 22.35 15.02 0.73
N SER A 86 21.58 14.46 -0.22
CA SER A 86 21.45 13.01 -0.36
C SER A 86 22.73 12.40 -0.92
N LYS A 87 23.49 11.71 -0.06
CA LYS A 87 24.71 10.97 -0.46
C LYS A 87 24.45 9.87 -1.50
N TYR A 88 23.19 9.44 -1.64
CA TYR A 88 22.77 8.40 -2.57
C TYR A 88 22.39 8.96 -3.96
N ASN A 89 22.41 10.29 -4.12
CA ASN A 89 22.09 10.97 -5.37
C ASN A 89 23.36 11.60 -5.98
N PRO A 90 24.06 10.91 -6.88
CA PRO A 90 25.34 11.38 -7.42
C PRO A 90 25.20 12.63 -8.30
N ASN A 91 24.00 12.91 -8.83
CA ASN A 91 23.72 14.11 -9.60
C ASN A 91 22.28 14.62 -9.35
N PRO A 92 22.09 15.54 -8.39
CA PRO A 92 20.80 16.12 -8.04
C PRO A 92 20.12 16.93 -9.16
N ARG A 93 20.87 17.34 -10.19
CA ARG A 93 20.32 18.12 -11.32
C ARG A 93 19.92 17.24 -12.50
N ALA A 94 20.19 15.94 -12.44
CA ALA A 94 19.82 15.03 -13.52
C ALA A 94 18.30 14.80 -13.51
N ASN A 95 17.67 14.90 -14.68
CA ASN A 95 16.34 14.36 -14.89
C ASN A 95 16.46 12.84 -14.94
N VAL A 96 15.81 12.16 -13.99
CA VAL A 96 15.79 10.70 -13.93
C VAL A 96 14.36 10.21 -13.97
N GLY A 97 14.12 9.23 -14.84
CA GLY A 97 12.84 8.56 -14.98
C GLY A 97 12.96 7.07 -14.70
N TYR A 98 11.89 6.34 -15.03
CA TYR A 98 11.84 4.91 -14.90
C TYR A 98 12.91 4.20 -15.76
N GLY A 99 13.61 3.23 -15.20
CA GLY A 99 14.55 2.39 -15.94
C GLY A 99 15.16 1.28 -15.09
N GLN A 100 15.83 0.34 -15.76
CA GLN A 100 16.37 -0.88 -15.13
C GLN A 100 17.77 -0.69 -14.54
N ARG A 101 18.44 0.44 -14.83
CA ARG A 101 19.80 0.67 -14.37
C ARG A 101 19.78 1.35 -13.01
N THR A 102 20.84 1.15 -12.22
CA THR A 102 21.03 1.80 -10.92
C THR A 102 21.04 3.34 -10.98
N ILE A 103 21.32 3.93 -12.14
CA ILE A 103 21.28 5.38 -12.37
C ILE A 103 19.89 5.90 -12.72
N ASP A 104 19.02 5.02 -13.23
CA ASP A 104 17.60 5.27 -13.45
C ASP A 104 16.84 5.07 -12.12
N ASP A 105 15.53 5.27 -12.11
CA ASP A 105 14.69 5.00 -10.95
C ASP A 105 13.67 3.88 -11.20
N MET A 106 13.19 3.29 -10.11
CA MET A 106 11.99 2.45 -10.08
C MET A 106 11.15 2.87 -8.89
N SER A 107 9.84 2.73 -9.00
CA SER A 107 8.94 3.01 -7.90
C SER A 107 7.70 2.16 -8.07
N PHE A 108 7.66 1.04 -7.37
CA PHE A 108 6.48 0.21 -7.27
C PHE A 108 6.53 -0.59 -5.97
N SER A 109 5.49 -1.39 -5.72
CA SER A 109 5.44 -2.31 -4.59
C SER A 109 5.12 -3.70 -5.10
N TRP A 110 5.82 -4.71 -4.60
CA TRP A 110 5.33 -6.07 -4.69
C TRP A 110 4.28 -6.28 -3.60
N VAL A 111 3.10 -6.72 -4.00
CA VAL A 111 1.98 -6.96 -3.09
C VAL A 111 1.50 -8.39 -3.28
N SER A 112 1.60 -9.21 -2.25
CA SER A 112 0.98 -10.53 -2.25
C SER A 112 -0.43 -10.44 -1.67
N TYR A 113 -1.37 -11.10 -2.34
CA TYR A 113 -2.76 -11.16 -1.91
C TYR A 113 -3.43 -12.40 -2.50
N TYR A 114 -4.57 -12.76 -1.92
CA TYR A 114 -5.46 -13.77 -2.48
C TYR A 114 -6.91 -13.30 -2.39
N TYR A 115 -7.74 -13.81 -3.29
CA TYR A 115 -9.17 -13.50 -3.31
C TYR A 115 -9.90 -14.28 -2.22
N LEU A 116 -10.93 -13.65 -1.65
CA LEU A 116 -11.89 -14.29 -0.77
C LEU A 116 -13.20 -14.40 -1.54
N THR A 117 -13.94 -15.48 -1.31
CA THR A 117 -15.36 -15.53 -1.63
C THR A 117 -16.13 -14.55 -0.74
N ASP A 118 -17.35 -14.20 -1.15
CA ASP A 118 -18.22 -13.33 -0.35
C ASP A 118 -18.50 -13.91 1.05
N ALA A 119 -18.63 -15.23 1.15
CA ALA A 119 -18.85 -15.93 2.43
C ALA A 119 -17.63 -15.78 3.34
N GLU A 120 -16.43 -16.10 2.83
CA GLU A 120 -15.17 -15.97 3.60
C GLU A 120 -14.88 -14.52 4.00
N TYR A 121 -15.18 -13.56 3.11
CA TYR A 121 -15.04 -12.14 3.43
C TYR A 121 -15.94 -11.74 4.60
N LYS A 122 -17.23 -12.09 4.53
CA LYS A 122 -18.21 -11.78 5.60
C LYS A 122 -17.81 -12.42 6.93
N GLU A 123 -17.40 -13.69 6.91
CA GLU A 123 -16.94 -14.41 8.08
C GLU A 123 -15.73 -13.72 8.74
N ARG A 124 -14.68 -13.45 7.96
CA ARG A 124 -13.45 -12.85 8.48
C ARG A 124 -13.64 -11.42 8.99
N VAL A 125 -14.47 -10.62 8.32
CA VAL A 125 -14.82 -9.26 8.78
C VAL A 125 -15.61 -9.33 10.10
N ALA A 126 -16.57 -10.24 10.22
CA ALA A 126 -17.32 -10.44 11.46
C ALA A 126 -16.39 -10.88 12.61
N ALA A 127 -15.49 -11.83 12.35
CA ALA A 127 -14.50 -12.29 13.32
C ALA A 127 -13.57 -11.16 13.80
N LYS A 128 -13.05 -10.33 12.88
CA LYS A 128 -12.24 -9.14 13.23
C LYS A 128 -13.00 -8.16 14.13
N LYS A 129 -14.28 -7.88 13.81
CA LYS A 129 -15.11 -6.97 14.60
C LYS A 129 -15.35 -7.52 16.02
N ALA A 130 -15.65 -8.82 16.13
CA ALA A 130 -15.86 -9.46 17.43
C ALA A 130 -14.60 -9.41 18.31
N ALA A 131 -13.42 -9.69 17.73
CA ALA A 131 -12.15 -9.62 18.45
C ALA A 131 -11.81 -8.19 18.91
N ALA A 132 -12.12 -7.16 18.10
CA ALA A 132 -11.90 -5.77 18.48
C ALA A 132 -12.76 -5.33 19.68
N THR A 133 -14.01 -5.83 19.77
CA THR A 133 -14.91 -5.52 20.90
C THR A 133 -14.51 -6.22 22.20
N GLN A 134 -13.88 -7.40 22.13
CA GLN A 134 -13.44 -8.14 23.33
C GLN A 134 -12.19 -7.56 24.00
N ASN A 135 -11.42 -6.74 23.27
CA ASN A 135 -10.19 -6.12 23.75
C ASN A 135 -10.41 -4.67 24.27
N GLN A 136 -11.67 -4.26 24.48
CA GLN A 136 -12.09 -2.98 25.08
C GLN A 136 -12.76 -3.23 26.43
#